data_AF-A0A7X4IRA8-F1
#
_entry.id   AF-A0A7X4IRA8-F1
#
_cell.length_a   1.000
_cell.length_b   1.000
_cell.length_c   1.000
_cell.angle_alpha   90.00
_cell.angle_beta   90.00
_cell.angle_gamma   90.00
#
_symmetry.space_group_name_H-M   'P 1'
#
loop_
_entity.id
_entity.type
_entity.pdbx_description
1 polymer ?
#
loop_
_entity_poly.entity_id
_entity_poly.type
_entity_poly.pdbx_seq_one_letter_code
_entity_poly.pdbx_strand_id
1 'polypeptide(L)'
;MSTGDAGSGGNSERSPTPAEAENRPKPVGFGVEELAEVKKMERLHCSGRQVPSPMGGFLMDLGVRQEPDGTSTILFECKTSALRYQLPLRISTWRERRKVRVQADEGLDPLCPRGELGPPLVRRGKDFFCPRCNIMFGRVP
;
A
#
# COMPACT_ATOMS: atom_id res chain seq x y z
N MET A 1 -44.90 -47.41 -0.73
CA MET A 1 -43.51 -47.40 -1.22
C MET A 1 -42.98 -45.98 -1.04
N SER A 2 -41.95 -45.88 -0.21
CA SER A 2 -40.88 -44.88 -0.12
C SER A 2 -41.19 -43.37 -0.17
N THR A 3 -40.71 -42.75 0.91
CA THR A 3 -40.55 -41.34 1.28
C THR A 3 -39.46 -40.58 0.51
N GLY A 4 -39.59 -39.25 0.52
CA GLY A 4 -38.47 -38.31 0.73
C GLY A 4 -37.98 -37.54 -0.51
N ASP A 5 -37.30 -36.40 -0.39
CA ASP A 5 -37.28 -35.33 0.63
C ASP A 5 -36.50 -34.15 0.00
N ALA A 6 -36.63 -32.97 0.58
CA ALA A 6 -36.10 -31.70 0.09
C ALA A 6 -34.56 -31.61 0.03
N GLY A 7 -34.02 -31.00 -1.02
CA GLY A 7 -32.62 -30.57 -1.12
C GLY A 7 -32.48 -29.07 -0.91
N SER A 8 -32.33 -28.62 0.34
CA SER A 8 -31.85 -27.27 0.68
C SER A 8 -30.34 -27.19 0.49
N GLY A 9 -29.90 -26.46 -0.53
CA GLY A 9 -28.48 -26.12 -0.74
C GLY A 9 -28.01 -25.09 0.30
N GLY A 10 -27.42 -25.58 1.39
CA GLY A 10 -26.76 -24.74 2.38
C GLY A 10 -25.46 -24.16 1.81
N ASN A 11 -25.42 -22.84 1.66
CA ASN A 11 -24.19 -22.12 1.36
C ASN A 11 -23.32 -22.13 2.63
N SER A 12 -22.35 -23.05 2.68
CA SER A 12 -21.42 -23.19 3.79
C SER A 12 -20.44 -22.01 3.77
N GLU A 13 -20.73 -20.98 4.57
CA GLU A 13 -19.76 -19.96 4.94
C GLU A 13 -18.64 -20.64 5.72
N ARG A 14 -17.55 -20.99 5.03
CA ARG A 14 -16.37 -21.56 5.65
C ARG A 14 -15.76 -20.55 6.60
N SER A 15 -15.76 -20.87 7.90
CA SER A 15 -15.06 -20.09 8.90
C SER A 15 -13.55 -20.02 8.56
N PRO A 16 -12.94 -18.82 8.63
CA PRO A 16 -11.52 -18.67 8.36
C PRO A 16 -10.67 -19.44 9.38
N THR A 17 -9.53 -19.93 8.91
CA THR A 17 -8.54 -20.61 9.75
C THR A 17 -7.87 -19.62 10.71
N PRO A 18 -7.26 -20.11 11.82
CA PRO A 18 -6.59 -19.24 12.79
C PRO A 18 -5.50 -18.34 12.18
N ALA A 19 -4.78 -18.83 11.17
CA ALA A 19 -3.75 -18.05 10.45
C ALA A 19 -4.34 -16.94 9.55
N GLU A 20 -5.56 -17.15 9.02
CA GLU A 20 -6.31 -16.12 8.28
C GLU A 20 -6.92 -15.07 9.23
N ALA A 21 -7.28 -15.47 10.46
CA ALA A 21 -7.80 -14.57 11.48
C ALA A 21 -6.71 -13.67 12.08
N GLU A 22 -5.49 -14.18 12.27
CA GLU A 22 -4.38 -13.42 12.86
C GLU A 22 -3.79 -12.38 11.89
N ASN A 23 -3.90 -12.63 10.57
CA ASN A 23 -3.56 -11.66 9.53
C ASN A 23 -4.69 -10.70 9.19
N ARG A 24 -5.82 -10.75 9.90
CA ARG A 24 -6.96 -9.90 9.57
C ARG A 24 -6.61 -8.43 9.84
N PRO A 25 -6.73 -7.56 8.83
CA PRO A 25 -6.41 -6.15 8.96
C PRO A 25 -7.38 -5.44 9.92
N LYS A 26 -6.87 -4.44 10.65
CA LYS A 26 -7.60 -3.75 11.72
C LYS A 26 -8.48 -2.64 11.14
N PRO A 27 -9.73 -2.44 11.61
CA PRO A 27 -10.54 -1.33 11.12
C PRO A 27 -9.94 0.02 11.54
N VAL A 28 -9.87 0.96 10.61
CA VAL A 28 -9.28 2.31 10.79
C VAL A 28 -10.26 3.42 10.41
N GLY A 29 -11.43 3.05 9.91
CA GLY A 29 -12.54 3.94 9.56
C GLY A 29 -13.72 3.13 9.05
N PHE A 30 -14.77 3.82 8.59
CA PHE A 30 -15.95 3.16 8.05
C PHE A 30 -15.60 2.42 6.75
N GLY A 31 -15.61 1.09 6.81
CA GLY A 31 -15.35 0.23 5.64
C GLY A 31 -13.90 0.22 5.14
N VAL A 32 -12.92 0.66 5.94
CA VAL A 32 -11.49 0.61 5.58
C VAL A 32 -10.71 -0.12 6.67
N GLU A 33 -9.91 -1.10 6.25
CA GLU A 33 -9.05 -1.91 7.13
C GLU A 33 -7.55 -1.62 6.88
N GLU A 34 -6.71 -1.63 7.91
CA GLU A 34 -5.27 -1.40 7.79
C GLU A 34 -4.53 -2.67 7.44
N LEU A 35 -3.81 -2.70 6.31
CA LEU A 35 -3.06 -3.88 5.88
C LEU A 35 -2.07 -4.36 6.95
N ALA A 36 -2.10 -5.66 7.22
CA ALA A 36 -1.06 -6.35 7.97
C ALA A 36 0.27 -6.35 7.18
N GLU A 37 1.36 -6.72 7.85
CA GLU A 37 2.71 -6.79 7.25
C GLU A 37 3.16 -5.49 6.54
N VAL A 38 2.82 -4.33 7.12
CA VAL A 38 3.04 -2.97 6.56
C VAL A 38 4.37 -2.81 5.81
N LYS A 39 5.50 -3.24 6.41
CA LYS A 39 6.84 -3.12 5.77
C LYS A 39 6.95 -3.87 4.44
N LYS A 40 6.39 -5.07 4.37
CA LYS A 40 6.40 -5.89 3.14
C LYS A 40 5.51 -5.24 2.08
N MET A 41 4.32 -4.80 2.47
CA MET A 41 3.39 -4.13 1.56
C MET A 41 3.95 -2.80 1.05
N GLU A 42 4.59 -2.02 1.93
CA GLU A 42 5.32 -0.79 1.56
C GLU A 42 6.40 -1.09 0.52
N ARG A 43 7.22 -2.14 0.72
CA ARG A 43 8.27 -2.52 -0.24
C ARG A 43 7.69 -2.89 -1.60
N LEU A 44 6.62 -3.68 -1.63
CA LEU A 44 5.95 -4.07 -2.88
C LEU A 44 5.42 -2.84 -3.62
N HIS A 45 4.62 -2.03 -2.93
CA HIS A 45 4.08 -0.79 -3.47
C HIS A 45 5.17 0.13 -3.99
N CYS A 46 6.17 0.46 -3.16
CA CYS A 46 7.24 1.39 -3.54
C CYS A 46 8.08 0.88 -4.71
N SER A 47 8.14 -0.43 -4.93
CA SER A 47 8.83 -1.06 -6.07
C SER A 47 7.97 -1.15 -7.33
N GLY A 48 6.72 -0.65 -7.29
CA GLY A 48 5.76 -0.76 -8.40
C GLY A 48 5.25 -2.18 -8.63
N ARG A 49 5.42 -3.08 -7.64
CA ARG A 49 4.91 -4.44 -7.69
C ARG A 49 3.47 -4.48 -7.19
N GLN A 50 2.70 -5.46 -7.67
CA GLN A 50 1.35 -5.68 -7.19
C GLN A 50 1.36 -6.03 -5.70
N VAL A 51 0.43 -5.42 -4.96
CA VAL A 51 0.22 -5.71 -3.54
C VAL A 51 -0.86 -6.80 -3.44
N PRO A 52 -0.61 -7.93 -2.75
CA PRO A 52 -1.59 -8.99 -2.62
C PRO A 52 -2.75 -8.55 -1.72
N SER A 53 -3.97 -8.97 -2.05
CA SER A 53 -5.12 -8.76 -1.16
C SER A 53 -5.16 -9.83 -0.06
N PRO A 54 -5.52 -9.46 1.18
CA PRO A 54 -5.85 -10.43 2.23
C PRO A 54 -6.96 -11.42 1.83
N MET A 55 -7.84 -11.03 0.90
CA MET A 55 -8.96 -11.86 0.40
C MET A 55 -8.62 -12.66 -0.86
N GLY A 56 -7.33 -12.70 -1.25
CA GLY A 56 -6.88 -13.31 -2.48
C GLY A 56 -6.96 -12.38 -3.70
N GLY A 57 -6.06 -12.61 -4.67
CA GLY A 57 -5.84 -11.70 -5.79
C GLY A 57 -4.98 -10.49 -5.41
N PHE A 58 -5.23 -9.36 -6.04
CA PHE A 58 -4.41 -8.15 -5.89
C PHE A 58 -5.25 -6.93 -5.49
N LEU A 59 -4.58 -6.00 -4.83
CA LEU A 59 -5.10 -4.68 -4.49
C LEU A 59 -4.87 -3.71 -5.65
N MET A 60 -5.89 -2.93 -5.95
CA MET A 60 -5.82 -1.80 -6.89
C MET A 60 -5.57 -0.52 -6.10
N ASP A 61 -4.59 0.27 -6.51
CA ASP A 61 -4.30 1.59 -5.92
C ASP A 61 -5.42 2.57 -6.29
N LEU A 62 -6.09 3.13 -5.28
CA LEU A 62 -7.10 4.16 -5.44
C LEU A 62 -6.52 5.58 -5.32
N GLY A 63 -5.34 5.71 -4.70
CA GLY A 63 -4.67 6.98 -4.50
C GLY A 63 -3.81 7.00 -3.23
N VAL A 64 -2.89 7.96 -3.20
CA VAL A 64 -1.99 8.20 -2.08
C VAL A 64 -2.18 9.61 -1.52
N ARG A 65 -2.60 9.70 -0.27
CA ARG A 65 -2.77 10.97 0.45
C ARG A 65 -1.53 11.25 1.28
N GLN A 66 -1.03 12.48 1.20
CA GLN A 66 0.00 12.94 2.12
C GLN A 66 -0.66 13.46 3.40
N GLU A 67 -0.10 13.11 4.55
CA GLU A 67 -0.57 13.57 5.85
C GLU A 67 0.21 14.81 6.32
N PRO A 68 -0.35 15.62 7.25
CA PRO A 68 0.28 16.85 7.73
C PRO A 68 1.66 16.66 8.36
N ASP A 69 1.95 15.48 8.91
CA ASP A 69 3.23 15.12 9.52
C ASP A 69 4.29 14.69 8.48
N GLY A 70 3.95 14.73 7.19
CA GLY A 70 4.83 14.34 6.09
C GLY A 70 4.88 12.84 5.81
N THR A 71 4.10 12.03 6.53
CA THR A 71 3.79 10.65 6.15
C THR A 71 2.82 10.62 4.98
N SER A 72 2.49 9.42 4.49
CA SER A 72 1.45 9.26 3.48
C SER A 72 0.65 8.00 3.74
N THR A 73 -0.61 7.98 3.34
CA THR A 73 -1.46 6.78 3.40
C THR A 73 -1.91 6.43 1.99
N ILE A 74 -1.70 5.17 1.59
CA ILE A 74 -2.23 4.64 0.34
C ILE A 74 -3.60 4.02 0.63
N LEU A 75 -4.57 4.29 -0.22
CA LEU A 75 -5.86 3.61 -0.22
C LEU A 75 -5.88 2.58 -1.34
N PHE A 76 -6.30 1.38 -1.00
CA PHE A 76 -6.42 0.25 -1.90
C PHE A 76 -7.86 -0.26 -1.94
N GLU A 77 -8.23 -0.88 -3.05
CA GLU A 77 -9.46 -1.68 -3.16
C GLU A 77 -9.11 -3.09 -3.64
N CYS A 78 -9.65 -4.09 -2.95
CA CYS A 78 -9.54 -5.47 -3.43
C CYS A 78 -10.48 -5.69 -4.61
N LYS A 79 -9.91 -6.11 -5.74
CA LYS A 79 -10.69 -6.41 -6.95
C LYS A 79 -11.71 -7.53 -6.76
N THR A 80 -11.45 -8.45 -5.82
CA THR A 80 -12.28 -9.63 -5.58
C THR A 80 -13.46 -9.34 -4.65
N SER A 81 -13.23 -8.59 -3.56
CA SER A 81 -14.22 -8.41 -2.49
C SER A 81 -14.77 -6.98 -2.37
N ALA A 82 -14.24 -6.03 -3.13
CA ALA A 82 -14.49 -4.59 -2.98
C ALA A 82 -14.14 -4.02 -1.59
N LEU A 83 -13.52 -4.81 -0.71
CA LEU A 83 -13.03 -4.31 0.57
C LEU A 83 -11.89 -3.33 0.34
N ARG A 84 -11.89 -2.26 1.14
CA ARG A 84 -10.87 -1.23 1.09
C ARG A 84 -9.87 -1.41 2.19
N TYR A 85 -8.62 -1.18 1.81
CA TYR A 85 -7.50 -1.27 2.72
C TYR A 85 -6.68 0.00 2.69
N GLN A 86 -6.08 0.36 3.81
CA GLN A 86 -5.07 1.40 3.84
C GLN A 86 -3.70 0.86 4.20
N LEU A 87 -2.67 1.53 3.70
CA LEU A 87 -1.28 1.24 4.00
C LEU A 87 -0.56 2.54 4.38
N PRO A 88 -0.16 2.72 5.66
CA PRO A 88 0.65 3.86 6.04
C PRO A 88 2.07 3.73 5.49
N LEU A 89 2.58 4.83 4.94
CA LEU A 89 3.95 5.02 4.49
C LEU A 89 4.66 6.00 5.41
N ARG A 90 5.77 5.55 5.98
CA ARG A 90 6.62 6.38 6.84
C ARG A 90 7.18 7.60 6.11
N ILE A 91 7.41 8.71 6.80
CA ILE A 91 8.16 9.86 6.26
C ILE A 91 9.57 9.44 5.80
N SER A 92 10.17 10.21 4.87
CA SER A 92 11.55 9.99 4.44
C SER A 92 12.53 9.99 5.61
N THR A 93 13.42 9.00 5.62
CA THR A 93 14.53 8.92 6.58
C THR A 93 15.68 9.79 6.11
N TRP A 94 16.55 10.19 7.05
CA TRP A 94 17.76 10.93 6.70
C TRP A 94 18.63 10.20 5.66
N ARG A 95 18.73 8.86 5.73
CA ARG A 95 19.49 8.05 4.76
C ARG A 95 18.89 8.12 3.35
N GLU A 96 17.57 8.05 3.25
CA GLU A 96 16.85 8.22 1.98
C GLU A 96 17.07 9.62 1.40
N ARG A 97 16.94 10.66 2.24
CA ARG A 97 17.19 12.04 1.83
C ARG A 97 18.61 12.28 1.35
N ARG A 98 19.60 11.68 2.02
CA ARG A 98 21.01 11.76 1.62
C ARG A 98 21.24 11.14 0.23
N LYS A 99 20.63 9.99 -0.08
CA LYS A 99 20.75 9.36 -1.41
C LYS A 99 20.20 10.24 -2.53
N VAL A 100 19.09 10.93 -2.27
CA VAL A 100 18.46 11.86 -3.23
C VAL A 100 19.31 13.11 -3.41
N ARG A 101 19.81 13.67 -2.30
CA ARG A 101 20.71 14.83 -2.35
C ARG A 101 21.98 14.54 -3.15
N VAL A 102 22.62 13.39 -2.96
CA VAL A 102 23.83 13.03 -3.72
C VAL A 102 23.56 13.04 -5.22
N GLN A 103 22.48 12.41 -5.68
CA GLN A 103 22.09 12.44 -7.10
C GLN A 103 21.83 13.87 -7.58
N ALA A 104 21.12 14.69 -6.79
CA ALA A 104 20.82 16.07 -7.17
C ALA A 104 22.09 16.95 -7.24
N ASP A 105 23.00 16.80 -6.28
CA ASP A 105 24.29 17.51 -6.22
C ASP A 105 25.22 17.09 -7.39
N GLU A 106 25.06 15.87 -7.91
CA GLU A 106 25.71 15.37 -9.14
C GLU A 106 25.03 15.86 -10.43
N GLY A 107 23.98 16.68 -10.33
CA GLY A 107 23.23 17.20 -11.48
C GLY A 107 22.31 16.17 -12.14
N LEU A 108 22.04 15.04 -11.48
CA LEU A 108 21.12 14.01 -11.97
C LEU A 108 19.67 14.32 -11.59
N ASP A 109 18.73 13.75 -12.33
CA ASP A 109 17.33 13.67 -11.92
C ASP A 109 17.16 12.55 -10.89
N PRO A 110 16.91 12.86 -9.59
CA PRO A 110 16.98 11.84 -8.56
C PRO A 110 15.83 10.84 -8.65
N LEU A 111 16.12 9.57 -8.37
CA LEU A 111 15.12 8.51 -8.28
C LEU A 111 14.61 8.31 -6.85
N CYS A 112 13.38 7.81 -6.71
CA CYS A 112 12.84 7.42 -5.42
C CYS A 112 13.69 6.32 -4.76
N PRO A 113 14.18 6.51 -3.53
CA PRO A 113 15.13 5.58 -2.91
C PRO A 113 14.47 4.34 -2.27
N ARG A 114 13.13 4.18 -2.36
CA ARG A 114 12.37 3.11 -1.69
C ARG A 114 12.03 1.90 -2.55
N GLY A 115 12.13 2.02 -3.88
CA GLY A 115 11.91 0.91 -4.80
C GLY A 115 13.21 0.55 -5.49
N GLU A 116 13.41 -0.74 -5.80
CA GLU A 116 14.49 -1.18 -6.70
C GLU A 116 14.37 -0.50 -8.07
N LEU A 117 13.13 -0.24 -8.51
CA LEU A 117 12.77 0.55 -9.68
C LEU A 117 11.95 1.78 -9.24
N GLY A 118 12.60 2.64 -8.43
CA GLY A 118 12.01 3.90 -8.00
C GLY A 118 11.75 4.83 -9.19
N PRO A 119 10.57 5.46 -9.30
CA PRO A 119 10.32 6.43 -10.37
C PRO A 119 11.19 7.67 -10.15
N PRO A 120 11.40 8.48 -11.20
CA PRO A 120 11.95 9.82 -11.04
C PRO A 120 11.15 10.63 -10.02
N LEU A 121 11.86 11.38 -9.18
CA LEU A 121 11.23 12.33 -8.28
C LEU A 121 10.75 13.55 -9.07
N VAL A 122 9.55 14.02 -8.73
CA VAL A 122 8.97 15.23 -9.31
C VAL A 122 9.25 16.42 -8.41
N ARG A 123 9.43 17.59 -9.02
CA ARG A 123 9.58 18.85 -8.30
C ARG A 123 8.20 19.40 -7.95
N ARG A 124 8.00 19.77 -6.69
CA ARG A 124 6.84 20.56 -6.24
C ARG A 124 7.38 21.78 -5.51
N GLY A 125 7.41 22.92 -6.19
CA GLY A 125 8.12 24.11 -5.69
C GLY A 125 9.61 23.81 -5.49
N LYS A 126 10.08 23.92 -4.25
CA LYS A 126 11.49 23.71 -3.87
C LYS A 126 11.77 22.29 -3.35
N ASP A 127 10.82 21.37 -3.47
CA ASP A 127 10.90 20.04 -2.85
C ASP A 127 10.84 18.93 -3.91
N PHE A 128 11.57 17.85 -3.66
CA PHE A 128 11.50 16.60 -4.43
C PHE A 128 10.51 15.63 -3.80
N PHE A 129 9.52 15.21 -4.59
CA PHE A 129 8.46 14.28 -4.19
C PHE A 129 8.46 13.02 -5.04
N CYS A 130 8.19 11.87 -4.42
CA CYS A 130 7.94 10.65 -5.18
C CYS A 130 6.47 10.64 -5.66
N PRO A 131 6.19 10.49 -6.97
CA PRO A 131 4.81 10.43 -7.47
C PRO A 131 4.06 9.17 -7.03
N ARG A 132 4.77 8.09 -6.68
CA ARG A 132 4.18 6.83 -6.20
C ARG A 132 3.95 6.78 -4.69
N CYS A 133 4.83 7.39 -3.92
CA CYS A 133 4.77 7.37 -2.46
C CYS A 133 4.12 8.62 -1.88
N ASN A 134 4.01 9.69 -2.66
CA ASN A 134 3.62 11.04 -2.23
C ASN A 134 4.46 11.62 -1.05
N ILE A 135 5.69 11.13 -0.89
CA ILE A 135 6.62 11.53 0.18
C ILE A 135 7.68 12.49 -0.37
N MET A 136 8.00 13.52 0.41
CA MET A 136 9.12 14.44 0.17
C MET A 136 10.45 13.79 0.58
N PHE A 137 11.44 13.82 -0.31
CA PHE A 137 12.78 13.24 -0.09
C PHE A 137 13.92 14.25 -0.04
N GLY A 138 13.65 15.53 -0.23
CA GLY A 138 14.65 16.57 -0.08
C GLY A 138 14.20 17.86 -0.73
N ARG A 139 15.08 18.86 -0.67
CA ARG A 139 14.93 20.10 -1.42
C ARG A 139 15.68 20.01 -2.73
N VAL A 140 15.15 20.72 -3.71
CA VAL A 140 15.86 21.06 -4.93
C VAL A 140 17.05 21.97 -4.55
N PRO A 141 18.27 21.68 -5.01
CA PRO A 141 19.44 22.54 -4.83
C PRO A 141 19.22 23.96 -5.35
#